data_AF-A0A816C4U7-F1
#
_entry.id   AF-A0A816C4U7-F1
#
_cell.length_a   1.000
_cell.length_b   1.000
_cell.length_c   1.000
_cell.angle_alpha   90.00
_cell.angle_beta   90.00
_cell.angle_gamma   90.00
#
_symmetry.space_group_name_H-M   'P 1'
#
loop_
_entity.id
_entity.type
_entity.pdbx_description
1 polymer ?
#
loop_
_entity_poly.entity_id
_entity_poly.type
_entity_poly.pdbx_seq_one_letter_code
_entity_poly.pdbx_strand_id
1 'polypeptide(L)'
;MSMKNQEQVPMTATKCCQQSSETDNVPDPTVTTTTNRQLAKYGARASWSSRIVYLLSIIGFVVDLGNVWRFPTTCYRNGGGAFLIPYFTFLFLVGLPCMYMELAIGQYHRLGYITIWDKVFPPLKGIGYSMLIINLYVQSYYNTIIAWSVHYCLASFRFIVPWTFCHNEWNTDLCYSLHDKRLLNRTHNASHSSTDEYFERRMLKSHLSPGINHIGALQWELVGCSMIVFLLIYLSIIKGVKTAGKAIWFTALVPYVVLIILLLRSLTLDGILEGLKYYVAPSFERLGEY
;
A
#
# COMPACT_ATOMS: atom_id res chain seq x y z
N MET A 1 -5.20 71.62 28.72
CA MET A 1 -3.84 71.53 28.16
C MET A 1 -3.71 70.14 27.55
N SER A 2 -3.79 70.10 26.22
CA SER A 2 -3.93 68.91 25.39
C SER A 2 -2.62 68.14 25.28
N MET A 3 -2.63 66.80 25.33
CA MET A 3 -1.73 65.94 24.54
C MET A 3 -2.08 64.43 24.65
N LYS A 4 -2.35 63.87 23.46
CA LYS A 4 -2.05 62.52 22.90
C LYS A 4 -2.83 61.30 23.44
N ASN A 5 -3.75 60.71 22.66
CA ASN A 5 -3.58 59.81 21.49
C ASN A 5 -3.14 58.38 21.88
N GLN A 6 -3.68 57.28 21.33
CA GLN A 6 -4.81 57.03 20.43
C GLN A 6 -5.04 55.52 20.39
N GLU A 7 -6.30 55.12 20.28
CA GLU A 7 -6.79 53.78 19.93
C GLU A 7 -6.42 53.35 18.50
N GLN A 8 -6.41 52.01 18.33
CA GLN A 8 -6.81 51.21 17.15
C GLN A 8 -6.19 51.49 15.77
N VAL A 9 -5.66 50.43 15.15
CA VAL A 9 -5.44 50.35 13.70
C VAL A 9 -6.22 49.15 13.13
N PRO A 10 -7.10 49.34 12.13
CA PRO A 10 -7.89 48.28 11.50
C PRO A 10 -7.22 47.72 10.21
N MET A 11 -7.75 46.59 9.73
CA MET A 11 -7.52 46.07 8.38
C MET A 11 -8.10 47.02 7.31
N THR A 12 -7.43 47.17 6.15
CA THR A 12 -7.83 46.71 4.79
C THR A 12 -7.13 47.52 3.66
N ALA A 13 -6.70 46.80 2.59
CA ALA A 13 -6.58 47.18 1.16
C ALA A 13 -5.72 48.37 0.65
N THR A 14 -4.80 48.01 -0.26
CA THR A 14 -4.47 48.61 -1.57
C THR A 14 -4.24 50.14 -1.68
N LYS A 15 -3.00 50.53 -2.02
CA LYS A 15 -2.71 51.71 -2.86
C LYS A 15 -1.38 51.58 -3.62
N CYS A 16 -1.47 51.75 -4.93
CA CYS A 16 -0.38 51.92 -5.90
C CYS A 16 0.25 53.32 -5.85
N CYS A 17 1.53 53.37 -6.27
CA CYS A 17 2.28 54.45 -6.94
C CYS A 17 2.50 55.84 -6.28
N GLN A 18 3.78 56.19 -6.09
CA GLN A 18 4.47 57.50 -6.29
C GLN A 18 6.01 57.27 -6.10
N GLN A 19 6.83 57.07 -7.15
CA GLN A 19 7.69 58.04 -7.94
C GLN A 19 8.74 58.80 -7.10
N SER A 20 10.03 58.99 -7.46
CA SER A 20 10.86 58.66 -8.63
C SER A 20 12.31 59.16 -8.40
N SER A 21 13.33 58.48 -8.95
CA SER A 21 14.52 59.13 -9.53
C SER A 21 15.15 58.24 -10.61
N GLU A 22 15.54 58.85 -11.72
CA GLU A 22 15.74 58.30 -13.06
C GLU A 22 16.87 57.26 -13.21
N THR A 23 16.61 56.26 -14.04
CA THR A 23 17.40 55.93 -15.24
C THR A 23 16.51 55.07 -16.14
N ASP A 24 16.24 55.53 -17.35
CA ASP A 24 15.48 54.79 -18.36
C ASP A 24 16.25 53.54 -18.78
N ASN A 25 15.96 52.43 -18.12
CA ASN A 25 16.16 51.10 -18.67
C ASN A 25 14.78 50.47 -18.83
N VAL A 26 14.24 50.56 -20.04
CA VAL A 26 13.14 49.69 -20.46
C VAL A 26 13.62 48.25 -20.22
N PRO A 27 13.05 47.48 -19.27
CA PRO A 27 13.44 46.10 -19.11
C PRO A 27 13.07 45.37 -20.39
N ASP A 28 14.08 44.80 -21.04
CA ASP A 28 13.92 44.01 -22.26
C ASP A 28 12.76 42.99 -22.09
N PRO A 29 11.70 43.03 -22.92
CA PRO A 29 10.53 42.16 -22.78
C PRO A 29 10.91 40.67 -22.80
N THR A 30 12.07 40.33 -23.36
CA THR A 30 12.64 38.98 -23.33
C THR A 30 13.05 38.54 -21.92
N VAL A 31 13.61 39.42 -21.09
CA VAL A 31 14.05 39.09 -19.72
C VAL A 31 12.86 38.88 -18.79
N THR A 32 11.86 39.76 -18.83
CA THR A 32 10.63 39.63 -18.01
C THR A 32 9.82 38.39 -18.40
N THR A 33 9.78 38.05 -19.69
CA THR A 33 9.12 36.83 -20.19
C THR A 33 9.86 35.56 -19.74
N THR A 34 11.20 35.60 -19.70
CA THR A 34 12.01 34.45 -19.29
C THR A 34 11.90 34.19 -17.78
N THR A 35 11.91 35.23 -16.96
CA THR A 35 11.73 35.13 -15.50
C THR A 35 10.32 34.65 -15.14
N ASN A 36 9.28 35.15 -15.82
CA ASN A 36 7.90 34.68 -15.64
C ASN A 36 7.70 33.23 -16.13
N ARG A 37 8.36 32.81 -17.22
CA ARG A 37 8.37 31.39 -17.64
C ARG A 37 9.08 30.49 -16.63
N GLN A 38 10.17 30.95 -16.02
CA GLN A 38 10.91 30.19 -15.03
C GLN A 38 10.17 30.11 -13.69
N LEU A 39 9.53 31.19 -13.23
CA LEU A 39 8.63 31.19 -12.06
C LEU A 39 7.39 30.31 -12.29
N ALA A 40 6.78 30.35 -13.48
CA ALA A 40 5.69 29.44 -13.86
C ALA A 40 6.15 27.96 -13.90
N LYS A 41 7.39 27.69 -14.30
CA LYS A 41 7.99 26.35 -14.34
C LYS A 41 8.29 25.80 -12.93
N TYR A 42 8.63 26.66 -11.97
CA TYR A 42 8.80 26.30 -10.55
C TYR A 42 7.48 26.20 -9.78
N GLY A 43 6.42 26.92 -10.20
CA GLY A 43 5.08 26.85 -9.59
C GLY A 43 4.16 25.77 -10.16
N ALA A 44 4.50 25.15 -11.29
CA ALA A 44 3.65 24.13 -11.92
C ALA A 44 3.82 22.75 -11.27
N ARG A 45 2.74 22.24 -10.66
CA ARG A 45 2.69 20.88 -10.08
C ARG A 45 3.06 19.84 -11.13
N ALA A 46 4.00 18.95 -10.78
CA ALA A 46 4.45 17.88 -11.68
C ALA A 46 3.28 17.02 -12.17
N SER A 47 3.28 16.73 -13.47
CA SER A 47 2.30 15.86 -14.12
C SER A 47 2.87 14.46 -14.36
N TRP A 48 1.96 13.50 -14.54
CA TRP A 48 2.31 12.15 -14.99
C TRP A 48 2.88 12.17 -16.42
N SER A 49 3.79 11.24 -16.70
CA SER A 49 4.41 11.11 -18.02
C SER A 49 3.43 10.68 -19.11
N SER A 50 2.40 9.89 -18.74
CA SER A 50 1.33 9.46 -19.64
C SER A 50 0.05 9.12 -18.87
N ARG A 51 -1.08 9.07 -19.59
CA ARG A 51 -2.37 8.62 -19.03
C ARG A 51 -2.34 7.16 -18.60
N ILE A 52 -1.60 6.31 -19.32
CA ILE A 52 -1.46 4.89 -18.99
C ILE A 52 -0.73 4.71 -17.66
N VAL A 53 0.37 5.44 -17.45
CA VAL A 53 1.11 5.41 -16.17
C VAL A 53 0.22 5.89 -15.02
N TYR A 54 -0.63 6.89 -15.26
CA TYR A 54 -1.61 7.31 -14.27
C TYR A 54 -2.64 6.21 -13.95
N LEU A 55 -3.21 5.55 -14.96
CA LEU A 55 -4.14 4.43 -14.75
C LEU A 55 -3.47 3.25 -14.03
N LEU A 56 -2.25 2.88 -14.44
CA LEU A 56 -1.46 1.85 -13.77
C LEU A 56 -1.14 2.21 -12.32
N SER A 57 -0.96 3.50 -12.00
CA SER A 57 -0.77 3.94 -10.61
C SER A 57 -2.02 3.70 -9.75
N ILE A 58 -3.22 3.89 -10.31
CA ILE A 58 -4.48 3.62 -9.61
C ILE A 58 -4.65 2.11 -9.46
N ILE A 59 -4.43 1.33 -10.52
CA ILE A 59 -4.54 -0.13 -10.47
C ILE A 59 -3.56 -0.72 -9.45
N GLY A 60 -2.30 -0.27 -9.47
CA GLY A 60 -1.28 -0.71 -8.52
C GLY A 60 -1.52 -0.25 -7.08
N PHE A 61 -2.35 0.76 -6.86
CA PHE A 61 -2.80 1.16 -5.53
C PHE A 61 -4.00 0.31 -5.05
N VAL A 62 -4.93 -0.03 -5.95
CA VAL A 62 -6.14 -0.81 -5.62
C VAL A 62 -5.84 -2.31 -5.47
N VAL A 63 -4.85 -2.83 -6.18
CA VAL A 63 -4.45 -4.24 -6.09
C VAL A 63 -3.36 -4.42 -5.04
N ASP A 64 -3.70 -5.13 -3.97
CA ASP A 64 -2.80 -5.43 -2.87
C ASP A 64 -2.79 -6.92 -2.51
N LEU A 65 -2.05 -7.28 -1.44
CA LEU A 65 -2.01 -8.65 -0.92
C LEU A 65 -3.41 -9.14 -0.48
N GLY A 66 -4.27 -8.23 -0.03
CA GLY A 66 -5.67 -8.48 0.33
C GLY A 66 -6.46 -9.12 -0.81
N ASN A 67 -6.27 -8.67 -2.05
CA ASN A 67 -6.91 -9.28 -3.22
C ASN A 67 -6.53 -10.75 -3.41
N VAL A 68 -5.31 -11.15 -3.02
CA VAL A 68 -4.79 -12.51 -3.25
C VAL A 68 -5.28 -13.51 -2.19
N TRP A 69 -5.31 -13.11 -0.91
CA TRP A 69 -5.59 -14.05 0.19
C TRP A 69 -6.90 -13.79 0.96
N ARG A 70 -7.34 -12.53 1.06
CA ARG A 70 -8.44 -12.13 1.94
C ARG A 70 -9.74 -12.29 1.18
N PHE A 71 -9.80 -11.80 -0.06
CA PHE A 71 -10.98 -11.98 -0.90
C PHE A 71 -11.34 -13.47 -1.07
N PRO A 72 -10.42 -14.38 -1.43
CA PRO A 72 -10.79 -15.79 -1.54
C PRO A 72 -11.24 -16.41 -0.22
N THR A 73 -10.55 -16.10 0.89
CA THR A 73 -10.91 -16.64 2.21
C THR A 73 -12.27 -16.13 2.69
N THR A 74 -12.58 -14.85 2.49
CA THR A 74 -13.87 -14.25 2.85
C THR A 74 -14.99 -14.81 1.97
N CYS A 75 -14.77 -14.91 0.66
CA CYS A 75 -15.71 -15.51 -0.28
C CYS A 75 -16.06 -16.95 0.13
N TYR A 76 -15.04 -17.77 0.40
CA TYR A 76 -15.21 -19.14 0.86
C TYR A 76 -16.01 -19.24 2.17
N ARG A 77 -15.68 -18.43 3.18
CA ARG A 77 -16.37 -18.45 4.48
C ARG A 77 -17.84 -18.02 4.36
N ASN A 78 -18.13 -17.05 3.50
CA ASN A 78 -19.43 -16.39 3.40
C ASN A 78 -20.34 -16.97 2.29
N GLY A 79 -20.25 -18.27 2.01
CA GLY A 79 -21.16 -18.93 1.06
C GLY A 79 -20.62 -19.09 -0.36
N GLY A 80 -19.30 -19.00 -0.54
CA GLY A 80 -18.62 -19.26 -1.80
C GLY A 80 -19.11 -18.33 -2.91
N GLY A 81 -19.51 -18.89 -4.05
CA GLY A 81 -19.98 -18.10 -5.20
C GLY A 81 -21.18 -17.19 -4.91
N ALA A 82 -22.01 -17.51 -3.90
CA ALA A 82 -23.16 -16.67 -3.57
C ALA A 82 -22.76 -15.32 -2.93
N PHE A 83 -21.60 -15.24 -2.27
CA PHE A 83 -21.02 -14.00 -1.73
C PHE A 83 -20.77 -12.94 -2.81
N LEU A 84 -20.63 -13.35 -4.08
CA LEU A 84 -20.39 -12.41 -5.18
C LEU A 84 -21.57 -11.45 -5.41
N ILE A 85 -22.80 -11.85 -5.07
CA ILE A 85 -24.00 -11.01 -5.24
C ILE A 85 -23.92 -9.74 -4.36
N PRO A 86 -23.81 -9.83 -3.01
CA PRO A 86 -23.64 -8.65 -2.19
C PRO A 86 -22.33 -7.93 -2.51
N TYR A 87 -21.24 -8.67 -2.79
CA TYR A 87 -19.95 -8.06 -3.15
C TYR A 87 -20.07 -7.10 -4.35
N PHE A 88 -20.64 -7.55 -5.48
CA PHE A 88 -20.82 -6.70 -6.65
C PHE A 88 -21.85 -5.59 -6.40
N THR A 89 -22.89 -5.85 -5.62
CA THR A 89 -23.89 -4.84 -5.26
C THR A 89 -23.24 -3.67 -4.51
N PHE A 90 -22.47 -3.94 -3.44
CA PHE A 90 -21.75 -2.90 -2.70
C PHE A 90 -20.60 -2.29 -3.52
N LEU A 91 -19.95 -3.04 -4.41
CA LEU A 91 -18.93 -2.50 -5.31
C LEU A 91 -19.50 -1.42 -6.23
N PHE A 92 -20.64 -1.68 -6.89
CA PHE A 92 -21.23 -0.73 -7.82
C PHE A 92 -21.95 0.43 -7.12
N LEU A 93 -22.59 0.19 -5.98
CA LEU A 93 -23.36 1.22 -5.27
C LEU A 93 -22.49 2.11 -4.36
N VAL A 94 -21.41 1.58 -3.81
CA VAL A 94 -20.58 2.31 -2.83
C VAL A 94 -19.12 2.41 -3.30
N GLY A 95 -18.50 1.29 -3.64
CA GLY A 95 -17.07 1.25 -3.97
C GLY A 95 -16.67 2.16 -5.13
N LEU A 96 -17.27 1.96 -6.30
CA LEU A 96 -16.96 2.74 -7.51
C LEU A 96 -17.36 4.21 -7.39
N PRO A 97 -18.55 4.59 -6.86
CA PRO A 97 -18.89 5.99 -6.63
C PRO A 97 -17.93 6.70 -5.70
N CYS A 98 -17.53 6.07 -4.58
CA CYS A 98 -16.55 6.65 -3.65
C CYS A 98 -15.19 6.85 -4.30
N MET A 99 -14.68 5.84 -5.02
CA MET A 99 -13.41 5.95 -5.75
C MET A 99 -13.46 7.06 -6.81
N TYR A 100 -14.54 7.14 -7.58
CA TYR A 100 -14.71 8.16 -8.61
C TYR A 100 -14.76 9.56 -8.00
N MET A 101 -15.53 9.75 -6.93
CA MET A 101 -15.62 11.02 -6.21
C MET A 101 -14.24 11.49 -5.72
N GLU A 102 -13.46 10.61 -5.10
CA GLU A 102 -12.13 10.96 -4.59
C GLU A 102 -11.16 11.34 -5.72
N LEU A 103 -11.16 10.58 -6.83
CA LEU A 103 -10.35 10.89 -8.00
C LEU A 103 -10.77 12.22 -8.65
N ALA A 104 -12.08 12.46 -8.80
CA ALA A 104 -12.60 13.70 -9.39
C ALA A 104 -12.24 14.93 -8.55
N ILE A 105 -12.44 14.85 -7.23
CA ILE A 105 -12.09 15.92 -6.28
C ILE A 105 -10.57 16.21 -6.33
N GLY A 106 -9.74 15.17 -6.34
CA GLY A 106 -8.28 15.29 -6.43
C GLY A 106 -7.80 15.90 -7.74
N GLN A 107 -8.39 15.51 -8.87
CA GLN A 107 -8.08 16.05 -10.20
C GLN A 107 -8.54 17.50 -10.37
N TYR A 108 -9.73 17.84 -9.89
CA TYR A 108 -10.30 19.19 -10.00
C TYR A 108 -9.52 20.22 -9.19
N HIS A 109 -9.28 19.94 -7.89
CA HIS A 109 -8.61 20.90 -7.01
C HIS A 109 -7.09 20.91 -7.17
N ARG A 110 -6.48 19.78 -7.58
CA ARG A 110 -5.02 19.63 -7.69
C ARG A 110 -4.27 20.02 -6.41
N LEU A 111 -4.85 19.78 -5.25
CA LEU A 111 -4.25 19.99 -3.93
C LEU A 111 -3.83 18.66 -3.27
N GLY A 112 -3.28 18.73 -2.07
CA GLY A 112 -3.01 17.55 -1.23
C GLY A 112 -4.23 17.22 -0.37
N TYR A 113 -4.27 16.02 0.22
CA TYR A 113 -5.41 15.53 1.01
C TYR A 113 -5.67 16.32 2.32
N ILE A 114 -4.71 17.13 2.79
CA ILE A 114 -4.91 18.05 3.92
C ILE A 114 -5.44 19.41 3.44
N THR A 115 -4.78 20.01 2.44
CA THR A 115 -5.08 21.36 1.96
C THR A 115 -6.36 21.45 1.12
N ILE A 116 -6.88 20.31 0.65
CA ILE A 116 -8.13 20.27 -0.11
C ILE A 116 -9.36 20.69 0.72
N TRP A 117 -9.38 20.34 2.01
CA TRP A 117 -10.48 20.66 2.91
C TRP A 117 -10.59 22.16 3.18
N ASP A 118 -9.50 22.91 3.11
CA ASP A 118 -9.51 24.37 3.17
C ASP A 118 -10.30 25.01 2.01
N LYS A 119 -10.46 24.29 0.88
CA LYS A 119 -11.19 24.76 -0.30
C LYS A 119 -12.61 24.19 -0.40
N VAL A 120 -12.79 22.93 -0.03
CA VAL A 120 -14.10 22.25 -0.13
C VAL A 120 -14.99 22.63 1.05
N PHE A 121 -14.52 22.42 2.27
CA PHE A 121 -15.27 22.70 3.49
C PHE A 121 -14.33 22.80 4.70
N PRO A 122 -13.90 24.02 5.08
CA PRO A 122 -12.84 24.23 6.08
C PRO A 122 -13.05 23.57 7.45
N PRO A 123 -14.27 23.46 8.01
CA PRO A 123 -14.48 22.77 9.28
C PRO A 123 -14.09 21.29 9.26
N LEU A 124 -14.08 20.64 8.09
CA LEU A 124 -13.70 19.22 7.94
C LEU A 124 -12.19 19.01 7.70
N LYS A 125 -11.35 20.03 7.91
CA LYS A 125 -9.89 19.90 7.81
C LYS A 125 -9.31 18.78 8.67
N GLY A 126 -9.97 18.44 9.78
CA GLY A 126 -9.62 17.31 10.64
C GLY A 126 -9.51 15.98 9.89
N ILE A 127 -10.33 15.75 8.86
CA ILE A 127 -10.30 14.53 8.03
C ILE A 127 -8.93 14.32 7.40
N GLY A 128 -8.30 15.38 6.90
CA GLY A 128 -6.97 15.31 6.29
C GLY A 128 -5.89 14.87 7.28
N TYR A 129 -5.95 15.35 8.53
CA TYR A 129 -5.02 14.94 9.59
C TYR A 129 -5.29 13.52 10.08
N SER A 130 -6.56 13.11 10.19
CA SER A 130 -6.92 11.73 10.49
C SER A 130 -6.38 10.76 9.43
N MET A 131 -6.47 11.13 8.14
CA MET A 131 -5.92 10.33 7.04
C MET A 131 -4.40 10.17 7.14
N LEU A 132 -3.67 11.21 7.57
CA LEU A 132 -2.22 11.14 7.81
C LEU A 132 -1.88 10.11 8.91
N ILE A 133 -2.59 10.15 10.03
CA ILE A 133 -2.37 9.24 11.17
C ILE A 133 -2.68 7.80 10.76
N ILE A 134 -3.81 7.57 10.06
CA ILE A 134 -4.17 6.24 9.55
C ILE A 134 -3.10 5.74 8.59
N ASN A 135 -2.61 6.59 7.67
CA ASN A 135 -1.56 6.20 6.74
C ASN A 135 -0.26 5.81 7.47
N LEU A 136 0.13 6.53 8.52
CA LEU A 136 1.31 6.18 9.32
C LEU A 136 1.18 4.79 9.97
N TYR A 137 0.02 4.47 10.55
CA TYR A 137 -0.23 3.14 11.12
C TYR A 137 -0.27 2.04 10.06
N VAL A 138 -0.88 2.30 8.91
CA VAL A 138 -0.95 1.32 7.81
C VAL A 138 0.44 1.04 7.26
N GLN A 139 1.25 2.08 7.04
CA GLN A 139 2.59 1.95 6.50
C GLN A 139 3.56 1.24 7.46
N SER A 140 3.37 1.33 8.77
CA SER A 140 4.27 0.65 9.72
C SER A 140 4.18 -0.86 9.60
N TYR A 141 2.99 -1.45 9.54
CA TYR A 141 2.84 -2.91 9.44
C TYR A 141 2.94 -3.43 8.00
N TYR A 142 2.47 -2.70 6.98
CA TYR A 142 2.56 -3.17 5.60
C TYR A 142 4.01 -3.32 5.13
N ASN A 143 4.89 -2.37 5.49
CA ASN A 143 6.31 -2.48 5.17
C ASN A 143 6.97 -3.68 5.85
N THR A 144 6.51 -4.09 7.04
CA THR A 144 6.96 -5.33 7.69
C THR A 144 6.58 -6.58 6.90
N ILE A 145 5.36 -6.64 6.35
CA ILE A 145 4.91 -7.76 5.51
C ILE A 145 5.74 -7.86 4.21
N ILE A 146 6.06 -6.72 3.60
CA ILE A 146 6.95 -6.67 2.43
C ILE A 146 8.35 -7.16 2.82
N ALA A 147 8.86 -6.79 4.00
CA ALA A 147 10.13 -7.27 4.50
C ALA A 147 10.17 -8.79 4.72
N TRP A 148 9.07 -9.40 5.21
CA TRP A 148 8.94 -10.86 5.27
C TRP A 148 9.01 -11.48 3.87
N SER A 149 8.35 -10.87 2.89
CA SER A 149 8.39 -11.33 1.49
C SER A 149 9.81 -11.26 0.91
N VAL A 150 10.57 -10.20 1.22
CA VAL A 150 11.99 -10.08 0.84
C VAL A 150 12.83 -11.17 1.52
N HIS A 151 12.58 -11.45 2.80
CA HIS A 151 13.26 -12.55 3.52
C HIS A 151 13.02 -13.90 2.84
N TYR A 152 11.76 -14.23 2.54
CA TYR A 152 11.40 -15.46 1.81
C TYR A 152 12.00 -15.52 0.40
N CYS A 153 12.04 -14.39 -0.31
CA CYS A 153 12.68 -14.30 -1.61
C CYS A 153 14.18 -14.63 -1.53
N LEU A 154 14.90 -14.03 -0.56
CA LEU A 154 16.32 -14.30 -0.34
C LEU A 154 16.58 -15.75 0.10
N ALA A 155 15.72 -16.30 0.97
CA ALA A 155 15.80 -17.69 1.41
C ALA A 155 15.54 -18.71 0.29
N SER A 156 14.79 -18.31 -0.75
CA SER A 156 14.44 -19.16 -1.89
C SER A 156 15.58 -19.37 -2.90
N PHE A 157 16.70 -18.64 -2.80
CA PHE A 157 17.87 -18.85 -3.67
C PHE A 157 18.68 -20.11 -3.35
N ARG A 158 18.26 -20.90 -2.35
CA ARG A 158 18.87 -22.20 -2.03
C ARG A 158 18.35 -23.29 -2.97
N PHE A 159 19.20 -24.26 -3.32
CA PHE A 159 18.79 -25.43 -4.14
C PHE A 159 17.61 -26.20 -3.53
N ILE A 160 17.55 -26.26 -2.20
CA ILE A 160 16.44 -26.82 -1.43
C ILE A 160 15.95 -25.72 -0.50
N VAL A 161 14.66 -25.39 -0.59
CA VAL A 161 14.07 -24.35 0.26
C VAL A 161 13.97 -24.83 1.71
N PRO A 162 14.26 -23.97 2.70
CA PRO A 162 14.46 -24.39 4.09
C PRO A 162 13.20 -24.92 4.80
N TRP A 163 12.00 -24.60 4.31
CA TRP A 163 10.73 -25.08 4.85
C TRP A 163 10.27 -26.44 4.28
N THR A 164 11.09 -27.12 3.48
CA THR A 164 10.74 -28.42 2.86
C THR A 164 10.74 -29.57 3.86
N PHE A 165 11.71 -29.60 4.78
CA PHE A 165 11.96 -30.71 5.70
C PHE A 165 11.93 -30.26 7.15
N CYS A 166 11.72 -31.19 8.07
CA CYS A 166 11.74 -30.96 9.52
C CYS A 166 13.13 -31.10 10.16
N HIS A 167 14.17 -31.37 9.37
CA HIS A 167 15.53 -31.61 9.88
C HIS A 167 16.37 -30.32 9.98
N ASN A 168 15.83 -29.29 10.62
CA ASN A 168 16.56 -28.04 10.85
C ASN A 168 16.65 -27.71 12.34
N GLU A 169 17.58 -26.82 12.69
CA GLU A 169 17.87 -26.40 14.08
C GLU A 169 16.67 -25.75 14.80
N TRP A 170 15.72 -25.20 14.05
CA TRP A 170 14.53 -24.52 14.59
C TRP A 170 13.32 -25.44 14.72
N ASN A 171 13.40 -26.67 14.21
CA ASN A 171 12.26 -27.58 14.20
C ASN A 171 12.10 -28.29 15.55
N THR A 172 10.86 -28.65 15.89
CA THR A 172 10.58 -29.48 17.08
C THR A 172 10.31 -30.93 16.73
N ASP A 173 10.29 -31.79 17.75
CA ASP A 173 9.92 -33.21 17.61
C ASP A 173 8.48 -33.42 17.11
N LEU A 174 7.64 -32.38 17.17
CA LEU A 174 6.24 -32.38 16.71
C LEU A 174 6.08 -31.88 15.26
N CYS A 175 7.19 -31.64 14.56
CA CYS A 175 7.17 -31.22 13.16
C CYS A 175 6.78 -32.38 12.23
N TYR A 176 5.92 -32.10 11.24
CA TYR A 176 5.68 -33.01 10.12
C TYR A 176 5.91 -32.33 8.77
N SER A 177 6.37 -33.12 7.78
CA SER A 177 6.53 -32.70 6.39
C SER A 177 5.81 -33.69 5.47
N LEU A 178 5.16 -33.18 4.42
CA LEU A 178 4.50 -34.00 3.41
C LEU A 178 5.48 -34.90 2.63
N HIS A 179 6.76 -34.55 2.62
CA HIS A 179 7.80 -35.38 1.99
C HIS A 179 8.26 -36.53 2.88
N ASP A 180 8.10 -36.43 4.20
CA ASP A 180 8.52 -37.46 5.13
C ASP A 180 7.32 -38.30 5.62
N LYS A 181 7.02 -39.35 4.86
CA LYS A 181 5.92 -40.29 5.16
C LYS A 181 6.05 -40.96 6.53
N ARG A 182 7.25 -41.01 7.13
CA ARG A 182 7.46 -41.61 8.46
C ARG A 182 6.82 -40.78 9.58
N LEU A 183 6.76 -39.46 9.41
CA LEU A 183 6.22 -38.54 10.41
C LEU A 183 4.70 -38.33 10.28
N LEU A 184 4.10 -38.66 9.12
CA LEU A 184 2.65 -38.60 8.93
C LEU A 184 1.87 -39.54 9.86
N ASN A 185 2.43 -40.70 10.22
CA ASN A 185 1.78 -41.65 11.12
C ASN A 185 1.80 -41.22 12.61
N ARG A 186 2.48 -40.11 12.94
CA ARG A 186 2.56 -39.54 14.30
C ARG A 186 1.84 -38.19 14.44
N THR A 187 0.89 -37.86 13.56
CA THR A 187 0.14 -36.61 13.66
C THR A 187 -0.72 -36.61 14.93
N HIS A 188 -0.22 -35.95 15.97
CA HIS A 188 -0.98 -35.60 17.17
C HIS A 188 -1.72 -34.28 16.91
N ASN A 189 -2.78 -33.98 17.69
CA ASN A 189 -3.54 -32.73 17.56
C ASN A 189 -2.68 -31.44 17.73
N ALA A 190 -1.44 -31.55 18.22
CA ALA A 190 -0.49 -30.46 18.42
C ALA A 190 0.69 -30.48 17.43
N SER A 191 0.60 -31.25 16.33
CA SER A 191 1.65 -31.30 15.31
C SER A 191 1.62 -30.08 14.40
N HIS A 192 2.79 -29.56 14.03
CA HIS A 192 2.96 -28.37 13.20
C HIS A 192 3.65 -28.70 11.89
N SER A 193 3.26 -28.05 10.79
CA SER A 193 3.92 -28.27 9.51
C SER A 193 5.33 -27.67 9.49
N SER A 194 6.23 -28.24 8.70
CA SER A 194 7.58 -27.69 8.51
C SER A 194 7.59 -26.23 8.03
N THR A 195 6.54 -25.82 7.31
CA THR A 195 6.37 -24.44 6.83
C THR A 195 5.92 -23.50 7.95
N ASP A 196 4.99 -23.93 8.80
CA ASP A 196 4.54 -23.15 9.95
C ASP A 196 5.67 -22.95 10.95
N GLU A 197 6.44 -24.01 11.25
CA GLU A 197 7.59 -23.90 12.15
C GLU A 197 8.69 -23.00 11.60
N TYR A 198 8.92 -23.00 10.28
CA TYR A 198 9.85 -22.06 9.68
C TYR A 198 9.40 -20.60 9.90
N PHE A 199 8.12 -20.30 9.66
CA PHE A 199 7.58 -18.96 9.87
C PHE A 199 7.64 -18.53 11.35
N GLU A 200 7.11 -19.36 12.26
CA GLU A 200 6.97 -19.02 13.68
C GLU A 200 8.29 -19.10 14.46
N ARG A 201 9.11 -20.12 14.19
CA ARG A 201 10.31 -20.40 15.00
C ARG A 201 11.59 -19.85 14.39
N ARG A 202 11.75 -19.90 13.06
CA ARG A 202 12.98 -19.43 12.40
C ARG A 202 12.93 -17.96 12.01
N MET A 203 11.85 -17.53 11.35
CA MET A 203 11.75 -16.17 10.81
C MET A 203 11.28 -15.17 11.88
N LEU A 204 10.11 -15.39 12.46
CA LEU A 204 9.56 -14.49 13.49
C LEU A 204 10.21 -14.69 14.86
N LYS A 205 10.61 -15.92 15.18
CA LYS A 205 10.97 -16.37 16.53
C LYS A 205 9.90 -16.01 17.58
N SER A 206 8.63 -16.07 17.19
CA SER A 206 7.49 -15.70 18.04
C SER A 206 7.41 -16.56 19.30
N HIS A 207 7.85 -17.81 19.24
CA HIS A 207 7.91 -18.72 20.39
C HIS A 207 8.77 -18.23 21.57
N LEU A 208 9.67 -17.25 21.36
CA LEU A 208 10.46 -16.64 22.42
C LEU A 208 9.70 -15.52 23.16
N SER A 209 8.59 -15.04 22.58
CA SER A 209 7.76 -13.98 23.14
C SER A 209 6.49 -14.58 23.76
N PRO A 210 6.32 -14.53 25.09
CA PRO A 210 5.12 -15.05 25.74
C PRO A 210 3.89 -14.14 25.55
N GLY A 211 4.03 -13.00 24.88
CA GLY A 211 2.93 -12.08 24.56
C GLY A 211 3.38 -10.66 24.26
N ILE A 212 2.42 -9.79 23.96
CA ILE A 212 2.66 -8.40 23.53
C ILE A 212 3.44 -7.54 24.54
N ASN A 213 3.37 -7.88 25.82
CA ASN A 213 4.09 -7.18 26.88
C ASN A 213 5.60 -7.49 26.88
N HIS A 214 6.01 -8.57 26.19
CA HIS A 214 7.37 -9.07 26.14
C HIS A 214 7.75 -9.37 24.69
N ILE A 215 7.94 -8.32 23.88
CA ILE A 215 8.18 -8.40 22.42
C ILE A 215 9.51 -9.10 22.09
N GLY A 216 10.44 -9.17 23.05
CA GLY A 216 11.73 -9.86 22.89
C GLY A 216 12.76 -9.02 22.13
N ALA A 217 13.78 -9.70 21.59
CA ALA A 217 14.87 -9.05 20.87
C ALA A 217 14.54 -8.80 19.39
N LEU A 218 15.13 -7.75 18.84
CA LEU A 218 14.96 -7.39 17.43
C LEU A 218 15.66 -8.41 16.51
N GLN A 219 14.93 -8.97 15.55
CA GLN A 219 15.51 -9.89 14.56
C GLN A 219 16.28 -9.12 13.49
N TRP A 220 17.61 -9.10 13.61
CA TRP A 220 18.49 -8.33 12.71
C TRP A 220 18.34 -8.69 11.22
N GLU A 221 18.04 -9.94 10.90
CA GLU A 221 17.77 -10.36 9.51
C GLU A 221 16.54 -9.64 8.94
N LEU A 222 15.46 -9.50 9.72
CA LEU A 222 14.24 -8.79 9.32
C LEU A 222 14.46 -7.27 9.29
N VAL A 223 15.30 -6.73 10.17
CA VAL A 223 15.72 -5.32 10.12
C VAL A 223 16.45 -5.04 8.82
N GLY A 224 17.39 -5.90 8.42
CA GLY A 224 18.09 -5.79 7.15
C GLY A 224 17.13 -5.85 5.95
N CYS A 225 16.17 -6.78 5.96
CA CYS A 225 15.14 -6.86 4.92
C CYS A 225 14.27 -5.59 4.88
N SER A 226 13.90 -5.05 6.04
CA SER A 226 13.14 -3.80 6.16
C SER A 226 13.93 -2.60 5.62
N MET A 227 15.22 -2.50 5.90
CA MET A 227 16.09 -1.46 5.34
C MET A 227 16.16 -1.53 3.81
N ILE A 228 16.21 -2.73 3.22
CA ILE A 228 16.15 -2.92 1.77
C ILE A 228 14.83 -2.39 1.22
N VAL A 229 13.70 -2.70 1.85
CA VAL A 229 12.37 -2.22 1.43
C VAL A 229 12.31 -0.69 1.47
N PHE A 230 12.74 -0.07 2.57
CA PHE A 230 12.76 1.40 2.68
C PHE A 230 13.68 2.05 1.65
N LEU A 231 14.84 1.45 1.35
CA LEU A 231 15.73 1.93 0.30
C LEU A 231 15.05 1.85 -1.07
N LEU A 232 14.39 0.75 -1.41
CA LEU A 232 13.68 0.59 -2.68
C LEU A 232 12.52 1.59 -2.82
N ILE A 233 11.76 1.80 -1.75
CA ILE A 233 10.69 2.81 -1.71
C ILE A 233 11.28 4.20 -1.90
N TYR A 234 12.33 4.55 -1.16
CA TYR A 234 13.01 5.84 -1.26
C TYR A 234 13.49 6.12 -2.69
N LEU A 235 14.19 5.16 -3.31
CA LEU A 235 14.67 5.28 -4.69
C LEU A 235 13.51 5.42 -5.70
N SER A 236 12.37 4.79 -5.44
CA SER A 236 11.17 4.89 -6.28
C SER A 236 10.54 6.28 -6.22
N ILE A 237 10.60 6.98 -5.09
CA ILE A 237 9.93 8.28 -4.89
C ILE A 237 10.86 9.50 -4.92
N ILE A 238 12.19 9.32 -4.97
CA ILE A 238 13.18 10.41 -4.81
C ILE A 238 13.02 11.58 -5.79
N LYS A 239 12.53 11.35 -7.02
CA LYS A 239 12.21 12.42 -8.01
C LYS A 239 10.70 12.58 -8.23
N GLY A 240 9.90 12.21 -7.23
CA GLY A 240 8.44 12.28 -7.23
C GLY A 240 7.79 11.37 -8.28
N VAL A 241 6.70 11.85 -8.88
CA VAL A 241 5.87 11.09 -9.83
C VAL A 241 6.63 10.61 -11.08
N LYS A 242 7.78 11.21 -11.41
CA LYS A 242 8.60 10.82 -12.57
C LYS A 242 9.36 9.52 -12.33
N THR A 243 9.96 9.32 -11.15
CA THR A 243 10.61 8.06 -10.79
C THR A 243 9.58 7.01 -10.40
N ALA A 244 8.54 7.42 -9.66
CA ALA A 244 7.48 6.52 -9.25
C ALA A 244 6.77 5.91 -10.46
N GLY A 245 6.47 6.72 -11.48
CA GLY A 245 5.87 6.25 -12.73
C GLY A 245 6.71 5.21 -13.49
N LYS A 246 8.04 5.21 -13.33
CA LYS A 246 8.92 4.17 -13.90
C LYS A 246 8.87 2.89 -13.08
N ALA A 247 8.89 3.00 -11.75
CA ALA A 247 8.77 1.84 -10.87
C ALA A 247 7.42 1.13 -11.03
N ILE A 248 6.32 1.89 -11.22
CA ILE A 248 4.95 1.38 -11.39
C ILE A 248 4.83 0.40 -12.56
N TRP A 249 5.56 0.62 -13.67
CA TRP A 249 5.55 -0.33 -14.79
C TRP A 249 5.97 -1.73 -14.37
N PHE A 250 6.93 -1.83 -13.45
CA PHE A 250 7.35 -3.11 -12.89
C PHE A 250 6.38 -3.58 -11.80
N THR A 251 6.12 -2.76 -10.79
CA THR A 251 5.38 -3.19 -9.59
C THR A 251 3.90 -3.48 -9.86
N ALA A 252 3.27 -2.82 -10.84
CA ALA A 252 1.88 -3.10 -11.19
C ALA A 252 1.73 -4.29 -12.14
N LEU A 253 2.70 -4.59 -13.01
CA LEU A 253 2.56 -5.65 -14.02
C LEU A 253 3.03 -7.02 -13.53
N VAL A 254 4.13 -7.08 -12.78
CA VAL A 254 4.72 -8.34 -12.31
C VAL A 254 3.72 -9.22 -11.55
N PRO A 255 2.87 -8.71 -10.64
CA PRO A 255 1.88 -9.53 -9.96
C PRO A 255 0.95 -10.28 -10.92
N TYR A 256 0.48 -9.64 -12.00
CA TYR A 256 -0.39 -10.30 -12.98
C TYR A 256 0.34 -11.40 -13.75
N VAL A 257 1.60 -11.18 -14.12
CA VAL A 257 2.42 -12.21 -14.79
C VAL A 257 2.59 -13.42 -13.87
N VAL A 258 2.91 -13.19 -12.59
CA VAL A 258 3.06 -14.27 -11.60
C VAL A 258 1.73 -14.99 -11.38
N LEU A 259 0.61 -14.26 -11.24
CA LEU A 259 -0.71 -14.87 -11.08
C LEU A 259 -1.12 -15.72 -12.28
N ILE A 260 -0.80 -15.30 -13.50
CA ILE A 260 -1.06 -16.10 -14.71
C ILE A 260 -0.22 -17.38 -14.68
N ILE A 261 1.07 -17.30 -14.35
CA ILE A 261 1.94 -18.49 -14.25
C ILE A 261 1.41 -19.45 -13.18
N LEU A 262 1.04 -18.94 -12.00
CA LEU A 262 0.47 -19.73 -10.92
C LEU A 262 -0.88 -20.33 -11.32
N LEU A 263 -1.74 -19.59 -12.03
CA LEU A 263 -3.01 -20.10 -12.54
C LEU A 263 -2.78 -21.25 -13.51
N LEU A 264 -1.91 -21.08 -14.50
CA LEU A 264 -1.56 -22.13 -15.46
C LEU A 264 -0.99 -23.36 -14.74
N ARG A 265 -0.13 -23.15 -13.74
CA ARG A 265 0.40 -24.26 -12.94
C ARG A 265 -0.70 -24.97 -12.17
N SER A 266 -1.58 -24.23 -11.48
CA SER A 266 -2.71 -24.79 -10.74
C SER A 266 -3.64 -25.61 -11.64
N LEU A 267 -3.86 -25.20 -12.88
CA LEU A 267 -4.65 -25.95 -13.87
C LEU A 267 -4.03 -27.29 -14.27
N THR A 268 -2.73 -27.48 -14.05
CA THR A 268 -2.03 -28.76 -14.31
C THR A 268 -1.94 -29.68 -13.09
N LEU A 269 -2.42 -29.25 -11.92
CA LEU A 269 -2.38 -30.07 -10.70
C LEU A 269 -3.61 -30.98 -10.62
N ASP A 270 -3.38 -32.20 -10.16
CA ASP A 270 -4.44 -33.14 -9.83
C ASP A 270 -5.28 -32.62 -8.65
N GLY A 271 -6.61 -32.78 -8.72
CA GLY A 271 -7.52 -32.38 -7.64
C GLY A 271 -8.00 -30.91 -7.68
N ILE A 272 -7.78 -30.20 -8.79
CA ILE A 272 -8.24 -28.80 -8.94
C ILE A 272 -9.77 -28.67 -8.88
N LEU A 273 -10.51 -29.66 -9.39
CA LEU A 273 -11.97 -29.61 -9.45
C LEU A 273 -12.59 -29.62 -8.05
N GLU A 274 -12.03 -30.40 -7.12
CA GLU A 274 -12.44 -30.37 -5.71
C GLU A 274 -12.17 -28.99 -5.11
N GLY A 275 -10.97 -28.44 -5.28
CA GLY A 275 -10.61 -27.11 -4.78
C GLY A 275 -11.54 -26.01 -5.32
N LEU A 276 -11.85 -26.05 -6.61
CA LEU A 276 -12.76 -25.10 -7.26
C LEU A 276 -14.20 -25.27 -6.77
N LYS A 277 -14.65 -26.51 -6.57
CA LYS A 277 -15.99 -26.79 -6.02
C LYS A 277 -16.12 -26.21 -4.61
N TYR A 278 -15.12 -26.37 -3.75
CA TYR A 278 -15.14 -25.77 -2.41
C TYR A 278 -15.14 -24.23 -2.46
N TYR A 279 -14.44 -23.62 -3.41
CA TYR A 279 -14.37 -22.17 -3.51
C TYR A 279 -15.63 -21.53 -4.12
N VAL A 280 -16.17 -22.11 -5.20
CA VAL A 280 -17.19 -21.48 -6.05
C VAL A 280 -18.60 -22.00 -5.78
N ALA A 281 -18.78 -23.18 -5.18
CA ALA A 281 -20.11 -23.73 -4.95
C ALA A 281 -20.97 -22.75 -4.12
N PRO A 282 -22.12 -22.27 -4.66
CA PRO A 282 -22.93 -21.28 -3.98
C PRO A 282 -23.72 -21.93 -2.85
N SER A 283 -23.62 -21.37 -1.65
CA SER A 283 -24.48 -21.71 -0.51
C SER A 283 -25.32 -20.49 -0.14
N PHE A 284 -26.58 -20.48 -0.59
CA PHE A 284 -27.50 -19.36 -0.35
C PHE A 284 -28.02 -19.31 1.09
N GLU A 285 -27.98 -20.42 1.82
CA GLU A 285 -28.37 -20.48 3.23
C GLU A 285 -27.53 -19.51 4.07
N ARG A 286 -26.22 -19.43 3.80
CA ARG A 286 -25.30 -18.51 4.47
C ARG A 286 -25.49 -17.04 4.12
N LEU A 287 -26.25 -16.70 3.08
CA LEU A 287 -26.56 -15.30 2.76
C LEU A 287 -27.67 -14.74 3.65
N GLY A 288 -28.56 -15.59 4.18
CA GLY A 288 -29.68 -15.17 5.03
C GLY A 288 -29.35 -15.09 6.52
N GLU A 289 -28.14 -15.51 6.92
CA GLU A 289 -27.66 -15.46 8.32
C GLU A 289 -27.10 -14.08 8.73
N TYR A 290 -27.15 -13.09 7.83
CA TYR A 290 -26.71 -11.71 8.02
C TYR A 290 -27.77 -10.70 7.55
#